data_AF-A0A9P6ZGX8-F1
#
_entry.id   AF-A0A9P6ZGX8-F1
#
_cell.length_a   1.000
_cell.length_b   1.000
_cell.length_c   1.000
_cell.angle_alpha   90.00
_cell.angle_beta   90.00
_cell.angle_gamma   90.00
#
_symmetry.space_group_name_H-M   'P 1'
#
loop_
_entity.id
_entity.type
_entity.pdbx_description
1 polymer ?
#
loop_
_entity_poly.entity_id
_entity_poly.type
_entity_poly.pdbx_seq_one_letter_code
_entity_poly.pdbx_strand_id
1 'polypeptide(L)'
;MVRAVKRHKNGFITDPIIFSPNHAVAHMLDIKARLGFCGIPITDTPSPPSLEPDALCSSETRSLGAKLVGIVTSRDAQFVDQANVPNTRGYCCFP
;
A
#
# COMPACT_ATOMS: atom_id res chain seq x y z
N MET A 1 -12.88 13.44 -9.87
CA MET A 1 -13.87 13.90 -8.86
C MET A 1 -14.74 12.77 -8.32
N VAL A 2 -15.56 12.09 -9.14
CA VAL A 2 -16.50 11.03 -8.67
C VAL A 2 -15.81 9.90 -7.90
N ARG A 3 -14.69 9.36 -8.41
CA ARG A 3 -13.93 8.28 -7.74
C ARG A 3 -13.40 8.70 -6.37
N ALA A 4 -12.93 9.95 -6.23
CA ALA A 4 -12.40 10.46 -4.96
C ALA A 4 -13.52 10.61 -3.91
N VAL A 5 -14.68 11.15 -4.32
CA VAL A 5 -15.86 11.30 -3.44
C VAL A 5 -16.37 9.94 -2.95
N LYS A 6 -16.46 8.95 -3.85
CA LYS A 6 -16.96 7.60 -3.50
C LYS A 6 -15.98 6.77 -2.65
N ARG A 7 -14.71 7.18 -2.56
CA ARG A 7 -13.67 6.53 -1.73
C ARG A 7 -13.49 7.20 -0.37
N HIS A 8 -14.09 8.37 -0.14
CA HIS A 8 -13.89 9.12 1.10
C HIS A 8 -14.63 8.49 2.29
N LYS A 9 -15.79 7.86 2.06
CA LYS A 9 -16.57 7.18 3.10
C LYS A 9 -17.17 5.89 2.54
N ASN A 10 -16.70 4.77 3.07
CA ASN A 10 -17.05 3.43 2.61
C ASN A 10 -17.37 2.54 3.82
N GLY A 11 -18.38 1.68 3.72
CA GLY A 11 -18.65 0.66 4.75
C GLY A 11 -17.65 -0.49 4.65
N PHE A 12 -17.56 -1.09 3.46
CA PHE A 12 -16.52 -2.05 3.09
C PHE A 12 -15.76 -1.55 1.87
N ILE A 13 -14.43 -1.67 1.92
CA ILE A 13 -13.53 -1.29 0.83
C ILE A 13 -13.25 -2.56 0.01
N THR A 14 -13.76 -2.60 -1.22
CA THR A 14 -13.60 -3.75 -2.12
C THR A 14 -12.23 -3.81 -2.79
N ASP A 15 -11.57 -2.66 -2.91
CA ASP A 15 -10.30 -2.51 -3.60
C ASP A 15 -9.37 -1.55 -2.84
N PRO A 16 -8.81 -1.99 -1.71
CA PRO A 16 -7.80 -1.22 -0.98
C PRO A 16 -6.48 -1.17 -1.76
N ILE A 17 -5.71 -0.12 -1.50
CA ILE A 17 -4.29 -0.07 -1.89
C ILE A 17 -3.53 -0.99 -0.96
N ILE A 18 -2.73 -1.91 -1.51
CA ILE A 18 -2.03 -2.95 -0.76
C ILE A 18 -0.54 -2.86 -1.08
N PHE A 19 0.31 -2.98 -0.06
CA PHE A 19 1.76 -3.07 -0.25
C PHE A 19 2.27 -4.49 -0.02
N SER A 20 3.42 -4.79 -0.64
CA SER A 20 4.25 -5.95 -0.29
C SER A 20 5.24 -5.55 0.81
N PRO A 21 5.73 -6.50 1.64
CA PRO A 21 6.78 -6.24 2.63
C PRO A 21 8.03 -5.54 2.08
N ASN A 22 8.28 -5.66 0.77
CA ASN A 22 9.43 -5.05 0.10
C ASN A 22 9.20 -3.59 -0.34
N HIS A 23 8.03 -2.99 -0.09
CA HIS A 23 7.75 -1.60 -0.46
C HIS A 23 8.46 -0.64 0.51
N ALA A 24 9.00 0.45 -0.06
CA ALA A 24 9.63 1.51 0.72
C ALA A 24 8.60 2.43 1.40
N VAL A 25 8.95 2.94 2.58
CA VAL A 25 8.15 3.94 3.33
C VAL A 25 7.89 5.21 2.50
N ALA A 26 8.81 5.56 1.60
CA ALA A 26 8.65 6.70 0.70
C ALA A 26 7.37 6.60 -0.17
N HIS A 27 7.02 5.40 -0.64
CA HIS A 27 5.78 5.21 -1.43
C HIS A 27 4.53 5.44 -0.58
N MET A 28 4.55 5.04 0.69
CA MET A 28 3.43 5.30 1.61
C MET A 28 3.26 6.80 1.86
N LEU A 29 4.37 7.54 1.98
CA LEU A 29 4.34 9.00 2.15
C LEU A 29 3.81 9.72 0.90
N ASP A 30 4.15 9.24 -0.30
CA ASP A 30 3.58 9.74 -1.56
C ASP A 30 2.06 9.51 -1.62
N ILE A 31 1.59 8.31 -1.27
CA ILE A 31 0.15 7.99 -1.20
C ILE A 31 -0.57 8.91 -0.21
N LYS A 32 0.03 9.14 0.96
CA LYS A 32 -0.52 10.07 1.96
C LYS A 32 -0.67 11.48 1.38
N ALA A 33 0.33 11.97 0.65
CA ALA A 33 0.29 13.28 0.02
C ALA A 33 -0.76 13.36 -1.11
N ARG A 34 -0.90 12.31 -1.92
CA ARG A 34 -1.81 12.26 -3.09
C ARG A 34 -3.27 11.99 -2.72
N LEU A 35 -3.50 11.10 -1.77
CA LEU A 35 -4.84 10.55 -1.45
C LEU A 35 -5.36 10.94 -0.06
N GLY A 36 -4.51 11.48 0.81
CA GLY A 36 -4.91 11.96 2.13
C GLY A 36 -5.14 10.86 3.18
N PHE A 37 -4.75 9.61 2.92
CA PHE A 37 -4.82 8.51 3.87
C PHE A 37 -3.55 7.66 3.85
N CYS A 38 -3.32 6.89 4.91
CA CYS A 38 -2.06 6.13 5.09
C CYS A 38 -2.22 4.82 5.87
N GLY A 39 -3.43 4.26 5.97
CA GLY A 39 -3.64 2.91 6.51
C GLY A 39 -3.52 1.88 5.40
N ILE A 40 -2.32 1.36 5.17
CA ILE A 40 -2.00 0.48 4.04
C ILE A 40 -1.80 -0.96 4.54
N PRO A 41 -2.67 -1.92 4.18
CA PRO A 41 -2.44 -3.33 4.46
C PRO A 41 -1.21 -3.86 3.72
N ILE A 42 -0.46 -4.74 4.39
CA ILE A 42 0.70 -5.46 3.85
C ILE A 42 0.32 -6.91 3.63
N THR A 43 0.39 -7.36 2.39
CA THR A 43 0.18 -8.76 2.04
C THR A 43 1.48 -9.41 1.61
N ASP A 44 1.67 -10.68 1.96
CA ASP A 44 2.71 -11.51 1.35
C ASP A 44 2.48 -11.56 -0.16
N THR A 45 3.53 -11.60 -0.99
CA THR A 45 3.33 -11.67 -2.44
C THR A 45 2.87 -13.07 -2.84
N PRO A 46 1.68 -13.28 -3.44
CA PRO A 46 1.40 -14.51 -4.17
C PRO A 46 1.96 -14.38 -5.59
N SER A 47 2.81 -15.31 -6.02
CA SER A 47 2.96 -15.62 -7.44
C SER A 47 1.59 -16.06 -7.99
N PRO A 48 1.18 -15.70 -9.22
CA PRO A 48 -0.14 -16.02 -9.73
C PRO A 48 -0.28 -17.55 -9.85
N PRO A 49 -1.41 -18.14 -9.45
CA PRO A 49 -2.29 -18.65 -10.50
C PRO A 49 -3.78 -18.73 -10.10
N SER A 50 -4.64 -18.07 -10.87
CA SER A 50 -5.75 -18.73 -11.58
C SER A 50 -6.55 -17.68 -12.35
N LEU A 51 -6.39 -17.72 -13.67
CA LEU A 51 -7.34 -17.27 -14.70
C LEU A 51 -8.09 -15.97 -14.41
N GLU A 52 -7.43 -14.82 -14.58
CA GLU A 52 -8.07 -13.65 -15.18
C GLU A 52 -6.99 -12.89 -15.98
N PRO A 53 -7.00 -12.96 -17.33
CA PRO A 53 -5.99 -12.36 -18.20
C PRO A 53 -5.94 -10.81 -18.17
N ASP A 54 -6.91 -10.17 -17.52
CA ASP A 54 -7.11 -8.71 -17.62
C ASP A 54 -6.64 -7.92 -16.38
N ALA A 55 -5.90 -8.54 -15.46
CA ALA A 55 -5.19 -7.81 -14.42
C ALA A 55 -3.96 -7.11 -15.00
N LEU A 56 -4.21 -6.15 -15.89
CA LEU A 56 -3.26 -5.17 -16.35
C LEU A 56 -2.58 -4.57 -15.12
N CYS A 57 -1.29 -4.88 -14.98
CA CYS A 57 -0.34 -4.21 -14.11
C CYS A 57 -0.34 -2.71 -14.48
N SER A 58 -1.32 -1.99 -13.93
CA SER A 58 -1.51 -0.57 -14.11
C SER A 58 -1.23 0.06 -12.75
N SER A 59 0.05 0.40 -12.57
CA SER A 59 0.65 1.24 -11.54
C SER A 59 0.09 1.11 -10.10
N GLU A 60 0.96 0.61 -9.20
CA GLU A 60 0.87 0.70 -7.72
C GLU A 60 0.15 -0.48 -7.01
N THR A 61 0.62 -1.68 -7.36
CA THR A 61 0.56 -3.04 -6.74
C THR A 61 -0.75 -3.54 -6.09
N ARG A 62 -1.38 -4.55 -6.71
CA ARG A 62 -2.49 -5.36 -6.17
C ARG A 62 -2.04 -6.79 -5.83
N SER A 63 -2.49 -7.33 -4.70
CA SER A 63 -2.51 -8.77 -4.39
C SER A 63 -3.69 -9.10 -3.45
N LEU A 64 -4.91 -8.75 -3.89
CA LEU A 64 -6.15 -9.16 -3.22
C LEU A 64 -6.23 -10.69 -3.19
N GLY A 65 -6.57 -11.26 -2.04
CA GLY A 65 -6.59 -12.72 -1.82
C GLY A 65 -5.27 -13.32 -1.32
N ALA A 66 -4.21 -12.53 -1.24
CA ALA A 66 -2.97 -12.94 -0.61
C ALA A 66 -3.05 -12.97 0.93
N LYS A 67 -2.12 -13.69 1.57
CA LYS A 67 -2.03 -13.73 3.04
C LYS A 67 -1.71 -12.33 3.57
N LEU A 68 -2.57 -11.81 4.45
CA LEU A 68 -2.31 -10.58 5.19
C LEU A 68 -1.18 -10.83 6.19
N VAL A 69 -0.12 -10.03 6.10
CA VAL A 69 1.07 -10.12 6.97
C VAL A 69 1.05 -9.00 8.01
N GLY A 70 0.52 -7.83 7.67
CA GLY A 70 0.47 -6.71 8.59
C GLY A 70 -0.26 -5.50 8.04
N ILE A 71 -0.11 -4.37 8.72
CA ILE A 71 -0.64 -3.07 8.32
C ILE A 71 0.36 -1.99 8.73
N VAL A 72 0.48 -0.96 7.90
CA VAL A 72 1.28 0.24 8.19
C VAL A 72 0.35 1.46 8.22
N THR A 73 0.57 2.35 9.17
CA THR A 73 -0.21 3.57 9.41
C THR A 73 0.67 4.81 9.48
N SER A 74 0.07 6.00 9.50
CA SER A 74 0.80 7.27 9.70
C SER A 74 1.72 7.25 10.93
N ARG A 75 1.29 6.59 12.00
CA ARG A 75 2.02 6.57 13.27
C ARG A 75 3.31 5.77 13.18
N ASP A 76 3.34 4.75 12.32
CA ASP A 76 4.51 3.90 12.14
C ASP A 76 5.63 4.63 11.38
N ALA A 77 5.26 5.57 10.51
CA ALA A 77 6.20 6.35 9.69
C ALA A 77 6.44 7.79 10.21
N GLN A 78 5.82 8.19 11.32
CA GLN A 78 5.80 9.60 11.76
C GLN A 78 7.18 10.15 12.15
N PHE A 79 8.11 9.28 12.52
CA PHE A 79 9.47 9.64 12.94
C PHE A 79 10.53 9.24 11.91
N VAL A 80 10.09 8.89 10.70
CA VAL A 80 11.00 8.54 9.61
C VAL A 80 11.48 9.84 8.94
N ASP A 81 12.74 10.18 9.16
CA ASP A 81 13.36 11.35 8.53
C ASP A 81 13.46 11.15 7.01
N GLN A 82 12.66 11.89 6.23
CA GLN A 82 12.67 11.79 4.77
C GLN A 82 14.05 12.07 4.14
N ALA A 83 14.87 12.92 4.78
CA ALA A 83 16.25 13.18 4.36
C ALA A 83 17.18 11.95 4.52
N ASN A 84 16.78 10.99 5.36
CA ASN A 84 17.53 9.82 5.74
C ASN A 84 16.82 8.51 5.37
N VAL A 85 15.78 8.57 4.53
CA VAL A 85 15.24 7.39 3.83
C VAL A 85 16.10 7.21 2.59
N PRO A 86 17.17 6.40 2.61
CA PRO A 86 17.82 6.02 1.38
C PRO A 86 16.77 5.41 0.46
N ASN A 87 16.90 5.67 -0.83
CA ASN A 87 16.05 5.12 -1.89
C ASN A 87 16.24 3.58 -2.04
N THR A 88 16.73 2.93 -0.99
CA THR A 88 17.02 1.51 -0.89
C THR A 88 15.99 0.82 0.02
N ARG A 89 15.76 -0.44 -0.34
CA ARG A 89 14.83 -1.47 0.14
C ARG A 89 14.79 -1.74 1.67
N GLY A 90 15.28 -0.85 2.53
CA GLY A 90 15.73 -1.20 3.89
C GLY A 90 14.87 -0.77 5.08
N TYR A 91 13.86 0.09 4.93
CA TYR A 91 13.01 0.47 6.07
C TYR A 91 11.74 -0.37 6.07
N CYS A 92 11.91 -1.66 6.37
CA CYS A 92 10.81 -2.43 6.92
C CYS A 92 10.51 -1.84 8.30
N CYS A 93 9.48 -1.00 8.39
CA CYS A 93 8.88 -0.65 9.68
C CYS A 93 8.21 -1.90 10.23
N PHE A 94 8.99 -2.75 10.91
CA PHE A 94 8.50 -3.73 11.86
C PHE A 94 9.43 -3.66 13.09
N PRO A 95 8.88 -3.72 14.32
CA PRO A 95 9.69 -3.88 15.52
C PRO A 95 10.48 -5.19 15.50
#